data_AF-A0A2D9XDD6-F1
#
_entry.id   AF-A0A2D9XDD6-F1
#
_cell.length_a   1.000
_cell.length_b   1.000
_cell.length_c   1.000
_cell.angle_alpha   90.00
_cell.angle_beta   90.00
_cell.angle_gamma   90.00
#
_symmetry.space_group_name_H-M   'P 1'
#
loop_
_entity.id
_entity.type
_entity.pdbx_description
1 polymer ?
#
loop_
_entity_poly.entity_id
_entity_poly.type
_entity_poly.pdbx_seq_one_letter_code
_entity_poly.pdbx_strand_id
1 'polypeptide(L)'
;MNRNSVLKEISNRLLSILPLTGNLKNQIHSKVNSALKSAFEEFGLLTKEELNQERIALERALARIADLEKQLDSLETELKKRN
;
A
#
# COMPACT_ATOMS: atom_id res chain seq x y z
N MET A 1 4.12 -0.21 9.78
CA MET A 1 5.09 -1.31 9.48
C MET A 1 5.21 -1.41 7.97
N ASN A 2 6.42 -1.39 7.39
CA ASN A 2 6.58 -1.38 5.93
C ASN A 2 6.57 -2.81 5.32
N ARG A 3 6.29 -2.92 4.03
CA ARG A 3 6.23 -4.20 3.29
C ARG A 3 7.47 -5.07 3.48
N ASN A 4 8.66 -4.49 3.46
CA ASN A 4 9.90 -5.23 3.64
C ASN A 4 10.04 -5.83 5.05
N SER A 5 9.56 -5.15 6.10
CA SER A 5 9.59 -5.67 7.46
C SER A 5 8.61 -6.84 7.64
N VAL A 6 7.42 -6.75 7.02
CA VAL A 6 6.40 -7.81 7.08
C VAL A 6 6.88 -9.06 6.33
N LEU A 7 7.38 -8.90 5.10
CA LEU A 7 7.93 -10.02 4.31
C LEU A 7 9.09 -10.70 5.05
N LYS A 8 9.98 -9.91 5.66
CA LYS A 8 11.11 -10.43 6.45
C LYS A 8 10.63 -11.18 7.70
N GLU A 9 9.60 -10.70 8.38
CA GLU A 9 9.03 -11.38 9.54
C GLU A 9 8.39 -12.71 9.16
N ILE A 10 7.55 -12.74 8.11
CA ILE A 10 6.92 -13.97 7.61
C ILE A 10 7.97 -14.98 7.16
N SER A 11 9.00 -14.51 6.44
CA SER A 11 10.12 -15.33 6.01
C SER A 11 10.88 -15.92 7.21
N ASN A 12 11.21 -15.10 8.22
CA ASN A 12 11.88 -15.56 9.43
C ASN A 12 11.04 -16.59 10.20
N ARG A 13 9.72 -16.39 10.30
CA ARG A 13 8.80 -17.35 10.93
C ARG A 13 8.77 -18.68 10.16
N LEU A 14 8.63 -18.63 8.83
CA LEU A 14 8.68 -19.84 7.98
C LEU A 14 9.99 -20.59 8.15
N LEU A 15 11.12 -19.87 8.15
CA LEU A 15 12.44 -20.47 8.29
C LEU A 15 12.71 -21.02 9.69
N SER A 16 12.10 -20.45 10.73
CA SER A 16 12.24 -20.95 12.11
C SER A 16 11.58 -22.31 12.34
N ILE A 17 10.64 -22.71 11.48
CA ILE A 17 9.95 -24.00 11.56
C ILE A 17 10.71 -25.08 10.78
N LEU A 18 11.58 -24.68 9.84
CA LEU A 18 12.32 -25.61 8.99
C LEU A 18 13.65 -25.99 9.66
N PRO A 19 13.98 -27.29 9.79
CA PRO A 19 15.27 -27.74 10.31
C PRO A 19 16.36 -27.56 9.24
N LEU A 20 16.79 -26.31 9.03
CA LEU A 20 17.74 -25.96 7.96
C LEU A 20 19.14 -25.76 8.52
N THR A 21 20.10 -26.56 8.04
CA THR A 21 21.53 -26.44 8.37
C THR A 21 22.34 -25.95 7.15
N GLY A 22 23.36 -25.13 7.40
CA GLY A 22 24.35 -24.71 6.40
C GLY A 22 23.81 -23.98 5.18
N ASN A 23 24.41 -24.21 4.01
CA ASN A 23 24.11 -23.51 2.74
C ASN A 23 22.67 -23.67 2.25
N LEU A 24 21.98 -24.74 2.67
CA LEU A 24 20.57 -24.97 2.32
C LEU A 24 19.67 -23.89 2.92
N LYS A 25 20.03 -23.34 4.08
CA LYS A 25 19.30 -22.24 4.74
C LYS A 25 19.26 -20.98 3.88
N ASN A 26 20.40 -20.62 3.27
CA ASN A 26 20.50 -19.40 2.47
C ASN A 26 19.71 -19.51 1.16
N GLN A 27 19.76 -20.68 0.51
CA GLN A 27 18.98 -20.92 -0.71
C GLN A 27 17.47 -20.92 -0.44
N ILE A 28 17.02 -21.55 0.65
CA ILE A 28 15.61 -21.56 1.04
C ILE A 28 15.16 -20.17 1.46
N HIS A 29 15.96 -19.42 2.22
CA HIS A 29 15.64 -18.04 2.57
C HIS A 29 15.43 -17.16 1.33
N SER A 30 16.28 -17.30 0.31
CA SER A 30 16.12 -16.58 -0.95
C SER A 30 14.83 -16.98 -1.68
N LYS A 31 14.54 -18.28 -1.78
CA LYS A 31 13.30 -18.78 -2.43
C LYS A 31 12.04 -18.36 -1.69
N VAL A 32 12.04 -18.44 -0.35
CA VAL A 32 10.90 -18.03 0.49
C VAL A 32 10.64 -16.53 0.33
N ASN A 33 11.67 -15.69 0.38
CA ASN A 33 11.50 -14.25 0.14
C ASN A 33 10.95 -13.94 -1.26
N SER A 34 11.47 -14.62 -2.28
CA SER A 34 10.99 -14.44 -3.65
C SER A 34 9.52 -14.86 -3.79
N ALA A 35 9.15 -16.01 -3.25
CA ALA A 35 7.77 -16.51 -3.30
C ALA A 35 6.80 -15.58 -2.53
N LEU A 36 7.19 -15.10 -1.35
CA LEU A 36 6.37 -14.15 -0.58
C LEU A 36 6.21 -12.83 -1.32
N LYS A 37 7.27 -12.32 -1.96
CA LYS A 37 7.19 -11.09 -2.76
C LYS A 37 6.25 -11.27 -3.95
N SER A 38 6.41 -12.35 -4.71
CA SER A 38 5.53 -12.67 -5.84
C SER A 38 4.07 -12.84 -5.41
N ALA A 39 3.80 -13.53 -4.30
CA ALA A 39 2.44 -13.69 -3.79
C ALA A 39 1.83 -12.35 -3.36
N PHE A 40 2.58 -11.48 -2.68
CA PHE A 40 2.07 -10.16 -2.30
C PHE A 40 1.76 -9.29 -3.52
N GLU A 41 2.55 -9.38 -4.58
CA GLU A 41 2.32 -8.68 -5.85
C GLU A 41 1.11 -9.26 -6.61
N GLU A 42 1.03 -10.59 -6.73
CA GLU A 42 -0.05 -11.30 -7.45
C GLU A 42 -1.42 -11.09 -6.79
N PHE A 43 -1.48 -11.14 -5.47
CA PHE A 43 -2.72 -10.94 -4.72
C PHE A 43 -3.01 -9.48 -4.39
N GLY A 44 -2.18 -8.53 -4.88
CA GLY A 44 -2.34 -7.11 -4.60
C GLY A 44 -2.38 -6.79 -3.10
N LEU A 45 -1.66 -7.56 -2.29
CA LEU A 45 -1.71 -7.45 -0.83
C LEU A 45 -0.94 -6.21 -0.39
N LEU A 46 -1.69 -5.17 -0.05
CA LEU A 46 -1.16 -3.99 0.60
C LEU A 46 -0.91 -4.29 2.07
N THR A 47 0.23 -3.81 2.58
CA THR A 47 0.38 -3.72 4.03
C THR A 47 -0.62 -2.72 4.62
N LYS A 48 -0.94 -2.87 5.92
CA LYS A 48 -1.78 -1.91 6.63
C LYS A 48 -1.28 -0.46 6.50
N GLU A 49 0.02 -0.27 6.38
CA GLU A 49 0.64 1.04 6.20
C GLU A 49 0.35 1.60 4.80
N GLU A 50 0.60 0.81 3.75
CA GLU A 50 0.33 1.20 2.36
C GLU A 50 -1.17 1.50 2.16
N LEU A 51 -2.05 0.68 2.74
CA LEU A 51 -3.50 0.93 2.71
C LEU A 51 -3.88 2.23 3.44
N ASN A 52 -3.24 2.53 4.57
CA ASN A 52 -3.49 3.78 5.29
C ASN A 52 -2.97 5.00 4.52
N GLN A 53 -1.85 4.88 3.80
CA GLN A 53 -1.32 5.94 2.94
C GLN A 53 -2.28 6.25 1.78
N GLU A 54 -2.77 5.21 1.10
CA GLU A 54 -3.77 5.36 0.03
C GLU A 54 -5.07 5.98 0.57
N ARG A 55 -5.53 5.59 1.77
CA ARG A 55 -6.69 6.20 2.41
C ARG A 55 -6.50 7.71 2.64
N ILE A 56 -5.33 8.12 3.16
CA ILE A 56 -5.02 9.54 3.39
C ILE A 56 -4.96 10.31 2.07
N ALA A 57 -4.38 9.72 1.02
CA ALA A 57 -4.33 10.33 -0.31
C ALA A 57 -5.75 10.53 -0.87
N LEU A 58 -6.62 9.54 -0.71
CA LEU A 58 -8.02 9.60 -1.10
C LEU A 58 -8.80 10.68 -0.34
N GLU A 59 -8.63 10.75 0.99
CA GLU A 59 -9.24 11.79 1.82
C GLU A 59 -8.86 13.21 1.35
N ARG A 60 -7.59 13.42 0.98
CA ARG A 60 -7.12 14.70 0.43
C ARG A 60 -7.73 15.00 -0.94
N ALA A 61 -7.84 13.99 -1.81
CA ALA A 61 -8.44 14.16 -3.12
C ALA A 61 -9.92 14.54 -3.00
N LEU A 62 -10.67 13.88 -2.12
CA LEU A 62 -12.07 14.20 -1.83
C LEU A 62 -12.23 15.62 -1.28
N ALA A 63 -11.38 16.03 -0.34
CA ALA A 63 -11.40 17.39 0.19
C ALA A 63 -11.14 18.43 -0.90
N ARG A 64 -10.22 18.13 -1.85
CA ARG A 64 -9.93 19.03 -2.96
C ARG A 64 -11.08 19.11 -3.96
N ILE A 65 -11.75 17.99 -4.26
CA ILE A 65 -12.94 17.98 -5.13
C ILE A 65 -14.03 18.86 -4.52
N ALA A 66 -14.34 18.71 -3.23
CA ALA A 66 -15.35 19.51 -2.56
C ALA A 66 -15.03 21.03 -2.56
N ASP A 67 -13.75 21.40 -2.48
CA ASP A 67 -13.31 22.80 -2.60
C ASP A 67 -13.51 23.34 -4.03
N LEU A 68 -13.17 22.54 -5.05
CA LEU A 68 -13.37 22.91 -6.45
C LEU A 68 -14.86 23.04 -6.80
N GLU A 69 -15.70 22.14 -6.30
CA GLU A 69 -17.16 22.21 -6.47
C GLU A 69 -17.72 23.53 -5.91
N LYS A 70 -17.29 23.93 -4.70
CA LYS A 70 -17.69 25.23 -4.11
C LYS A 70 -17.23 26.43 -4.95
N GLN A 71 -16.02 26.36 -5.51
CA GLN A 71 -15.51 27.43 -6.36
C GLN A 71 -16.31 27.56 -7.66
N LEU A 72 -16.69 26.43 -8.25
CA LEU A 72 -17.57 26.39 -9.42
C LEU A 72 -18.95 26.99 -9.12
N ASP A 73 -19.58 26.59 -8.01
CA ASP A 73 -20.89 27.14 -7.61
C ASP A 73 -20.85 28.67 -7.42
N SER A 74 -19.76 29.17 -6.82
CA SER A 74 -19.54 30.61 -6.65
C SER A 74 -19.41 31.33 -8.00
N LEU A 75 -18.59 30.78 -8.90
CA LEU A 75 -18.40 31.30 -10.26
C LEU A 75 -19.70 31.31 -11.07
N GLU A 76 -20.48 30.23 -11.02
CA GLU A 76 -21.78 30.15 -11.67
C GLU A 76 -22.76 31.20 -11.15
N THR A 77 -22.76 31.42 -9.83
CA THR A 77 -23.61 32.43 -9.19
C THR A 77 -23.24 33.84 -9.66
N GLU A 78 -21.94 34.17 -9.72
CA GLU A 78 -21.49 35.47 -10.20
C GLU A 78 -21.77 35.68 -11.69
N LEU A 79 -21.65 34.64 -12.51
CA LEU A 79 -22.05 34.70 -13.93
C LEU A 79 -23.55 34.92 -14.10
N LYS A 80 -24.40 34.25 -13.31
CA LYS A 80 -25.86 34.44 -13.31
C LYS A 80 -26.28 35.85 -12.88
N LYS A 81 -25.50 36.53 -12.04
CA LYS A 81 -25.76 37.93 -11.65
C LYS A 81 -25.34 38.93 -12.73
N ARG A 82 -24.46 38.55 -13.65
CA ARG A 82 -23.90 39.41 -14.70
C ARG A 82 -24.68 39.38 -16.01
N ASN A 83 -25.48 38.34 -16.24
CA ASN A 83 -26.43 38.21 -17.34
C ASN A 83 -27.83 38.63 -16.89
#